data_AF-A0A7X7QLB9-F1
#
_entry.id   AF-A0A7X7QLB9-F1
#
_cell.length_a   1.000
_cell.length_b   1.000
_cell.length_c   1.000
_cell.angle_alpha   90.00
_cell.angle_beta   90.00
_cell.angle_gamma   90.00
#
_symmetry.space_group_name_H-M   'P 1'
#
loop_
_entity.id
_entity.type
_entity.pdbx_description
1 polymer ?
#
loop_
_entity_poly.entity_id
_entity_poly.type
_entity_poly.pdbx_seq_one_letter_code
_entity_poly.pdbx_strand_id
1 'polypeptide(L)'
;MTSKERVLAAMHRQPVDHVPCAPLMSFQPEDQRWGRRWQFPFGPSDTIHMPYEKPDEVRQAVRMVFEVFGRTGLILTPVSSAKAVFPWENVLAMVDEWKRWR
;
A
#
# COMPACT_ATOMS: atom_id res chain seq x y z
N MET A 1 5.87 21.10 -8.31
CA MET A 1 6.63 20.70 -7.11
C MET A 1 7.70 19.71 -7.51
N THR A 2 8.95 19.92 -7.08
CA THR A 2 10.03 18.95 -7.28
C THR A 2 9.90 17.78 -6.30
N SER A 3 10.56 16.65 -6.57
CA SER A 3 10.53 15.50 -5.65
C SER A 3 11.05 15.83 -4.26
N LYS A 4 12.07 16.68 -4.15
CA LYS A 4 12.62 17.16 -2.88
C LYS A 4 11.62 18.04 -2.12
N GLU A 5 11.04 19.03 -2.80
CA GLU A 5 10.00 19.90 -2.22
C GLU A 5 8.82 19.09 -1.70
N ARG A 6 8.42 18.06 -2.45
CA ARG A 6 7.29 17.19 -2.10
C ARG A 6 7.54 16.37 -0.86
N VAL A 7 8.72 15.78 -0.72
CA VAL A 7 9.08 15.02 0.49
C VAL A 7 9.10 15.94 1.70
N LEU A 8 9.72 17.12 1.59
CA LEU A 8 9.78 18.09 2.69
C LEU A 8 8.37 18.58 3.07
N ALA A 9 7.54 18.96 2.10
CA ALA A 9 6.16 19.37 2.34
C ALA A 9 5.33 18.26 2.99
N ALA A 10 5.47 17.01 2.54
CA ALA A 10 4.78 15.86 3.12
C ALA A 10 5.20 15.60 4.58
N MET A 11 6.50 15.70 4.91
CA MET A 11 7.01 15.58 6.28
C MET A 11 6.46 16.68 7.20
N HIS A 12 6.25 17.88 6.67
CA HIS A 12 5.67 19.02 7.39
C HIS A 12 4.13 19.07 7.36
N ARG A 13 3.45 18.04 6.85
CA ARG A 13 1.98 17.98 6.73
C ARG A 13 1.36 19.13 5.93
N GLN A 14 2.07 19.57 4.90
CA GLN A 14 1.61 20.62 3.98
C GLN A 14 0.89 20.00 2.77
N PRO A 15 0.00 20.75 2.09
CA PRO A 15 -0.59 20.32 0.84
C PRO A 15 0.49 20.02 -0.21
N VAL A 16 0.33 18.92 -0.93
CA VAL A 16 1.25 18.46 -1.97
C VAL A 16 0.50 18.34 -3.32
N ASP A 17 1.14 17.87 -4.40
CA ASP A 17 0.52 17.40 -5.68
C ASP A 17 0.39 15.86 -5.94
N HIS A 18 1.27 15.00 -5.38
CA HIS A 18 1.00 13.56 -5.08
C HIS A 18 1.83 13.07 -3.85
N VAL A 19 1.43 11.99 -3.13
CA VAL A 19 2.06 11.59 -1.85
C VAL A 19 3.18 10.66 -2.29
N PRO A 20 4.44 10.93 -1.93
CA PRO A 20 5.53 10.02 -2.25
C PRO A 20 5.21 8.65 -1.65
N CYS A 21 5.49 7.58 -2.38
CA CYS A 21 5.33 6.20 -1.89
C CYS A 21 6.11 6.05 -0.56
N ALA A 22 5.40 6.16 0.55
CA ALA A 22 5.95 6.06 1.89
C ALA A 22 5.32 4.82 2.54
N PRO A 23 6.07 3.74 2.79
CA PRO A 23 5.57 2.54 3.48
C PRO A 23 5.23 2.80 4.95
N LEU A 24 5.42 4.02 5.43
CA LEU A 24 5.15 4.43 6.81
C LEU A 24 4.01 5.46 6.79
N MET A 25 2.93 5.09 7.49
CA MET A 25 1.74 5.90 7.69
C MET A 25 2.08 7.34 8.06
N SER A 26 1.59 8.30 7.26
CA SER A 26 1.28 9.63 7.77
C SER A 26 -0.20 9.62 8.14
N PHE A 27 -0.52 9.84 9.42
CA PHE A 27 -1.91 10.05 9.86
C PHE A 27 -2.42 11.37 9.28
N GLN A 28 -2.89 11.33 8.04
CA GLN A 28 -3.47 12.50 7.39
C GLN A 28 -4.94 12.68 7.80
N PRO A 29 -5.46 13.92 7.83
CA PRO A 29 -6.88 14.17 8.07
C PRO A 29 -7.74 13.65 6.90
N GLU A 30 -9.04 13.49 7.15
CA GLU A 30 -10.00 12.83 6.26
C GLU A 30 -10.05 13.43 4.85
N ASP A 31 -9.90 14.75 4.76
CA ASP A 31 -9.87 15.55 3.52
C ASP A 31 -8.69 15.20 2.59
N GLN A 32 -7.68 14.51 3.11
CA GLN A 32 -6.52 14.04 2.37
C GLN A 32 -6.55 12.52 2.07
N ARG A 33 -7.51 11.76 2.64
CA ARG A 33 -7.60 10.30 2.47
C ARG A 33 -8.51 9.85 1.33
N TRP A 34 -9.61 10.56 1.05
CA TRP A 34 -10.66 10.04 0.18
C TRP A 34 -10.84 10.81 -1.12
N GLY A 35 -11.08 10.07 -2.22
CA GLY A 35 -11.49 10.64 -3.51
C GLY A 35 -10.42 11.43 -4.27
N ARG A 36 -9.15 11.38 -3.85
CA ARG A 36 -8.05 12.11 -4.47
C ARG A 36 -7.01 11.18 -5.10
N ARG A 37 -6.16 11.73 -5.98
CA ARG A 37 -5.15 11.01 -6.78
C ARG A 37 -3.93 10.48 -5.99
N TRP A 38 -4.09 10.39 -4.67
CA TRP A 38 -3.04 10.34 -3.66
C TRP A 38 -2.95 8.93 -3.11
N GLN A 39 -1.83 8.25 -3.39
CA GLN A 39 -1.70 6.81 -3.23
C GLN A 39 -0.79 6.51 -2.04
N PHE A 40 -1.28 5.70 -1.12
CA PHE A 40 -0.46 5.10 -0.08
C PHE A 40 -0.15 3.65 -0.46
N PRO A 41 1.09 3.20 -0.30
CA PRO A 41 1.40 1.78 -0.40
C PRO A 41 0.81 1.06 0.83
N PHE A 42 -0.41 0.54 0.70
CA PHE A 42 -1.00 -0.34 1.69
C PHE A 42 -1.18 -1.72 1.08
N GLY A 43 -0.71 -2.74 1.78
CA GLY A 43 -0.83 -4.11 1.34
C GLY A 43 -0.48 -5.06 2.48
N PRO A 44 -0.42 -6.38 2.19
CA PRO A 44 -0.06 -7.37 3.19
C PRO A 44 1.24 -7.00 3.91
N SER A 45 1.26 -7.18 5.23
CA SER A 45 2.50 -7.03 6.01
C SER A 45 3.53 -8.03 5.49
N ASP A 46 4.70 -7.51 5.15
CA ASP A 46 5.87 -8.22 4.66
C ASP A 46 6.43 -9.24 5.67
N THR A 47 6.15 -9.05 6.95
CA THR A 47 6.68 -9.87 8.05
C THR A 47 5.66 -10.93 8.47
N ILE A 48 4.36 -10.63 8.37
CA ILE A 48 3.29 -11.51 8.84
C ILE A 48 2.79 -12.41 7.71
N HIS A 49 2.54 -11.86 6.52
CA HIS A 49 1.80 -12.57 5.47
C HIS A 49 2.70 -13.13 4.38
N MET A 50 3.80 -12.43 4.07
CA MET A 50 4.66 -12.78 2.93
C MET A 50 5.67 -13.91 3.16
N PRO A 51 6.26 -14.14 4.35
CA PRO A 51 7.37 -15.10 4.50
C PRO A 51 6.95 -16.58 4.55
N TYR A 52 5.69 -16.87 4.88
CA TYR A 52 5.22 -18.23 5.17
C TYR A 52 4.33 -18.72 4.03
N GLU A 53 4.54 -19.93 3.51
CA GLU A 53 3.81 -20.55 2.36
C GLU A 53 2.29 -20.72 2.65
N LYS A 54 1.59 -19.59 2.68
CA LYS A 54 0.20 -19.45 3.11
C LYS A 54 -0.53 -18.48 2.19
N PRO A 55 -0.68 -18.83 0.91
CA PRO A 55 -1.23 -17.93 -0.11
C PRO A 55 -2.66 -17.47 0.22
N ASP A 56 -3.46 -18.29 0.90
CA ASP A 56 -4.83 -17.92 1.30
C ASP A 56 -4.86 -16.80 2.35
N GLU A 57 -3.92 -16.79 3.31
CA GLU A 57 -3.77 -15.70 4.28
C GLU A 57 -3.34 -14.41 3.57
N VAL A 58 -2.50 -14.50 2.54
CA VAL A 58 -2.13 -13.34 1.70
C VAL A 58 -3.33 -12.77 0.96
N ARG A 59 -4.18 -13.63 0.37
CA ARG A 59 -5.43 -13.18 -0.30
C ARG A 59 -6.36 -12.50 0.70
N GLN A 60 -6.53 -13.07 1.89
CA GLN A 60 -7.35 -12.47 2.94
C GLN A 60 -6.82 -11.08 3.36
N ALA A 61 -5.51 -10.93 3.48
CA ALA A 61 -4.89 -9.64 3.76
C ALA A 61 -5.14 -8.61 2.65
N VAL A 62 -5.08 -9.02 1.36
CA VAL A 62 -5.44 -8.15 0.24
C VAL A 62 -6.91 -7.71 0.32
N ARG A 63 -7.83 -8.64 0.61
CA ARG A 63 -9.27 -8.31 0.76
C ARG A 63 -9.50 -7.31 1.89
N MET A 64 -8.89 -7.55 3.05
CA MET A 64 -8.97 -6.64 4.19
C MET A 64 -8.49 -5.22 3.83
N VAL A 65 -7.41 -5.09 3.06
CA VAL A 65 -6.93 -3.79 2.58
C VAL A 65 -8.01 -3.10 1.74
N PHE A 66 -8.63 -3.80 0.80
CA PHE A 66 -9.71 -3.23 -0.02
C PHE A 66 -11.00 -2.95 0.75
N GLU A 67 -11.34 -3.75 1.76
CA GLU A 67 -12.49 -3.52 2.65
C GLU A 67 -12.29 -2.25 3.49
N VAL A 68 -11.07 -2.00 3.97
CA VAL A 68 -10.75 -0.83 4.82
C VAL A 68 -10.55 0.44 4.00
N PHE A 69 -9.83 0.35 2.88
CA PHE A 69 -9.40 1.52 2.10
C PHE A 69 -10.21 1.76 0.82
N GLY A 70 -11.08 0.82 0.44
CA GLY A 70 -11.80 0.89 -0.83
C GLY A 70 -10.90 0.59 -2.04
N ARG A 71 -11.47 0.71 -3.24
CA ARG A 71 -10.88 0.21 -4.50
C ARG A 71 -10.17 1.27 -5.34
N THR A 72 -10.43 2.55 -5.07
CA THR A 72 -9.96 3.67 -5.88
C THR A 72 -8.81 4.41 -5.21
N GLY A 73 -7.77 4.75 -5.98
CA GLY A 73 -6.64 5.52 -5.44
C GLY A 73 -5.65 4.72 -4.60
N LEU A 74 -5.67 3.38 -4.71
CA LEU A 74 -4.82 2.48 -3.92
C LEU A 74 -3.72 1.85 -4.78
N ILE A 75 -2.47 1.89 -4.28
CA ILE A 75 -1.36 1.04 -4.78
C ILE A 75 -1.09 -0.01 -3.72
N LEU A 76 -1.17 -1.28 -4.12
CA LEU A 76 -0.93 -2.41 -3.23
C LEU A 76 0.50 -2.94 -3.38
N THR A 77 1.22 -3.07 -2.26
CA THR A 77 2.58 -3.62 -2.18
C THR A 77 2.78 -4.33 -0.85
N PRO A 78 3.69 -5.31 -0.74
CA PRO A 78 4.16 -5.79 0.55
C PRO A 78 4.77 -4.63 1.33
N VAL A 79 4.32 -4.41 2.56
CA VAL A 79 4.82 -3.32 3.43
C VAL A 79 5.65 -3.92 4.56
N SER A 80 6.89 -3.48 4.78
CA SER A 80 7.53 -2.27 4.25
C SER A 80 8.26 -2.42 2.92
N SER A 81 8.62 -3.65 2.51
CA SER A 81 9.26 -3.90 1.22
C SER A 81 9.09 -5.33 0.74
N ALA A 82 9.12 -5.52 -0.59
CA ALA A 82 9.30 -6.82 -1.20
C ALA A 82 10.74 -7.32 -0.98
N LYS A 83 10.91 -8.61 -0.64
CA LYS A 83 12.20 -9.23 -0.36
C LYS A 83 12.35 -10.50 -1.20
N ALA A 84 13.59 -10.81 -1.58
CA ALA A 84 13.90 -11.98 -2.42
C ALA A 84 13.56 -13.32 -1.74
N VAL A 85 13.41 -13.34 -0.41
CA VAL A 85 13.13 -14.54 0.39
C VAL A 85 11.64 -14.91 0.44
N PHE A 86 10.75 -14.11 -0.14
CA PHE A 86 9.32 -14.41 -0.12
C PHE A 86 8.98 -15.55 -1.08
N PRO A 87 8.23 -16.57 -0.65
CA PRO A 87 7.75 -17.62 -1.55
C PRO A 87 6.96 -17.02 -2.72
N TRP A 88 7.21 -17.53 -3.92
CA TRP A 88 6.67 -16.95 -5.15
C TRP A 88 5.15 -17.08 -5.22
N GLU A 89 4.60 -18.16 -4.69
CA GLU A 89 3.18 -18.41 -4.53
C GLU A 89 2.47 -17.32 -3.72
N ASN A 90 3.12 -16.73 -2.71
CA ASN A 90 2.56 -15.63 -1.94
C ASN A 90 2.56 -14.33 -2.74
N VAL A 91 3.64 -14.07 -3.50
CA VAL A 91 3.71 -12.92 -4.40
C VAL A 91 2.61 -13.01 -5.47
N LEU A 92 2.44 -14.19 -6.08
CA LEU A 92 1.37 -14.46 -7.04
C LEU A 92 -0.01 -14.33 -6.39
N ALA A 93 -0.21 -14.89 -5.20
CA ALA A 93 -1.49 -14.78 -4.49
C ALA A 93 -1.88 -13.33 -4.23
N MET A 94 -0.94 -12.49 -3.81
CA MET A 94 -1.15 -11.05 -3.62
C MET A 94 -1.54 -10.35 -4.92
N VAL A 95 -0.77 -10.57 -6.00
CA VAL A 95 -1.00 -9.91 -7.31
C VAL A 95 -2.31 -10.39 -7.95
N ASP A 96 -2.59 -11.68 -7.89
CA ASP A 96 -3.80 -12.27 -8.47
C ASP A 96 -5.05 -11.83 -7.73
N GLU A 97 -5.00 -11.75 -6.40
CA GLU A 97 -6.12 -11.21 -5.63
C GLU A 97 -6.31 -9.73 -5.94
N TRP A 98 -5.24 -8.94 -5.96
CA TRP A 98 -5.32 -7.52 -6.31
C TRP A 98 -5.97 -7.27 -7.69
N LYS A 99 -5.63 -8.08 -8.70
CA LYS A 99 -6.24 -8.01 -10.04
C LYS A 99 -7.75 -8.23 -10.05
N ARG A 100 -8.30 -9.03 -9.12
CA ARG A 100 -9.75 -9.26 -9.00
C ARG A 100 -10.50 -8.04 -8.48
N TRP A 101 -9.81 -7.15 -7.80
CA TRP A 101 -10.41 -5.96 -7.18
C TRP A 101 -10.24 -4.69 -8.02
N ARG A 102 -9.52 -4.76 -9.14
CA ARG A 102 -9.23 -3.63 -10.04
C ARG A 102 -10.13 -3.59 -11.28
#